data_AF-A0A6V8DDQ1-F1
#
_entry.id   AF-A0A6V8DDQ1-F1
#
_cell.length_a   1.000
_cell.length_b   1.000
_cell.length_c   1.000
_cell.angle_alpha   90.00
_cell.angle_beta   90.00
_cell.angle_gamma   90.00
#
_symmetry.space_group_name_H-M   'P 1'
#
loop_
_entity.id
_entity.type
_entity.pdbx_description
1 polymer ?
#
loop_
_entity_poly.entity_id
_entity_poly.type
_entity_poly.pdbx_seq_one_letter_code
_entity_poly.pdbx_strand_id
1 'polypeptide(L)'
;MSSVRRAMAEMGLAGCCAWCDAPDTPGSSRCRSCIAAHKTVRDRLASGADRPIDQAARRLLSLMAEPERHDHDPVHGPFLREQMRRLGVSARNKASTQADVEAAFAASRAREKGGVIASAGNRLGDTPEAVAARKLGEEVFDPEQINADARRTVPSRPIAAVDRSDRLGEDPALEARIAAERKAAEEPVGRLKTVVEKAHIEGSIKRREALGGLLDEVGSLLEELDEHREEVD
;
A
#
# COMPACT_ATOMS: atom_id res chain seq x y z
N MET A 1 -5.75 -16.32 -31.35
CA MET A 1 -5.77 -16.67 -29.91
C MET A 1 -7.21 -17.02 -29.55
N SER A 2 -7.45 -18.10 -28.80
CA SER A 2 -8.80 -18.44 -28.31
C SER A 2 -9.36 -17.25 -27.54
N SER A 3 -10.48 -16.67 -27.97
CA SER A 3 -11.20 -15.74 -27.09
C SER A 3 -11.65 -16.47 -25.82
N VAL A 4 -11.72 -15.72 -24.72
CA VAL A 4 -12.25 -16.24 -23.46
C VAL A 4 -13.75 -16.45 -23.64
N ARG A 5 -14.22 -17.67 -23.38
CA ARG A 5 -15.66 -17.97 -23.42
C ARG A 5 -16.36 -17.28 -22.26
N ARG A 6 -17.47 -16.59 -22.54
CA ARG A 6 -18.26 -15.87 -21.52
C ARG A 6 -18.62 -16.74 -20.31
N ALA A 7 -19.09 -17.97 -20.54
CA ALA A 7 -19.41 -18.91 -19.46
C ALA A 7 -18.21 -19.22 -18.55
N MET A 8 -16.99 -19.31 -19.11
CA MET A 8 -15.78 -19.52 -18.33
C MET A 8 -15.38 -18.26 -17.56
N ALA A 9 -15.53 -17.07 -18.17
CA ALA A 9 -15.27 -15.80 -17.49
C ALA A 9 -16.21 -15.58 -16.29
N GLU A 10 -17.51 -15.83 -16.45
CA GLU A 10 -18.51 -15.67 -15.38
C GLU A 10 -18.28 -16.64 -14.20
N MET A 11 -17.60 -17.77 -14.44
CA MET A 11 -17.21 -18.72 -13.39
C MET A 11 -15.83 -18.42 -12.77
N GLY A 12 -15.13 -17.36 -13.19
CA GLY A 12 -13.76 -17.09 -12.74
C GLY A 12 -12.73 -18.08 -13.30
N LEU A 13 -13.01 -18.71 -14.44
CA LEU A 13 -12.17 -19.73 -15.06
C LEU A 13 -11.67 -19.31 -16.45
N ALA A 14 -11.58 -18.01 -16.68
CA ALA A 14 -11.08 -17.44 -17.94
C ALA A 14 -9.71 -18.03 -18.32
N GLY A 15 -8.83 -18.22 -17.33
CA GLY A 15 -7.51 -18.82 -17.49
C GLY A 15 -7.50 -20.18 -18.18
N CYS A 16 -8.50 -21.04 -17.93
CA CYS A 16 -8.61 -22.35 -18.59
C CYS A 16 -8.70 -22.23 -20.12
N CYS A 17 -9.35 -21.18 -20.63
CA CYS A 17 -9.45 -20.96 -22.08
C CYS A 17 -8.07 -20.71 -22.70
N ALA A 18 -7.16 -20.07 -21.96
CA ALA A 18 -5.81 -19.73 -22.41
C ALA A 18 -4.87 -20.96 -22.48
N TRP A 19 -5.22 -22.05 -21.82
CA TRP A 19 -4.47 -23.32 -21.80
C TRP A 19 -5.03 -24.38 -22.74
N CYS A 20 -6.24 -24.18 -23.24
CA CYS A 20 -7.00 -25.19 -23.97
C CYS A 20 -6.62 -25.29 -25.46
N ASP A 21 -6.00 -24.24 -26.02
CA ASP A 21 -5.62 -24.08 -27.44
C ASP A 21 -6.74 -24.40 -28.45
N ALA A 22 -8.00 -24.39 -28.01
CA ALA A 22 -9.13 -24.65 -28.90
C ALA A 22 -9.31 -23.50 -29.90
N PRO A 23 -9.72 -23.79 -31.15
CA PRO A 23 -10.04 -22.75 -32.12
C PRO A 23 -11.19 -21.89 -31.62
N ASP A 24 -11.19 -20.62 -32.02
CA ASP A 24 -12.23 -19.66 -31.63
C ASP A 24 -13.52 -19.82 -32.46
N THR A 25 -14.03 -21.04 -32.53
CA THR A 25 -15.27 -21.38 -33.20
C THR A 25 -16.39 -21.52 -32.17
N PRO A 26 -17.50 -20.77 -32.29
CA PRO A 26 -18.65 -20.93 -31.42
C PRO A 26 -19.15 -22.38 -31.44
N GLY A 27 -19.42 -22.94 -30.26
CA GLY A 27 -19.96 -24.29 -30.16
C GLY A 27 -18.99 -25.40 -30.59
N SER A 28 -17.68 -25.24 -30.40
CA SER A 28 -16.77 -26.38 -30.53
C SER A 28 -17.09 -27.44 -29.46
N SER A 29 -17.01 -28.73 -29.83
CA SER A 29 -17.27 -29.86 -28.92
C SER A 29 -16.34 -29.83 -27.70
N ARG A 30 -15.07 -29.47 -27.91
CA ARG A 30 -14.06 -29.34 -26.86
C ARG A 30 -14.38 -28.23 -25.86
N CYS A 31 -14.82 -27.04 -26.33
CA CYS A 31 -15.23 -25.99 -25.40
C CYS A 31 -16.49 -26.39 -24.62
N ARG A 32 -17.45 -27.08 -25.25
CA ARG A 32 -18.66 -27.57 -24.55
C ARG A 32 -18.33 -28.56 -23.44
N SER A 33 -17.47 -29.54 -23.69
CA SER A 33 -17.08 -30.53 -22.67
C SER A 33 -16.30 -29.89 -21.52
N CYS A 34 -15.38 -28.96 -21.82
CA CYS A 34 -14.63 -28.22 -20.81
C CYS A 34 -15.54 -27.38 -19.90
N ILE A 35 -16.46 -26.59 -20.49
CA ILE A 35 -17.43 -25.78 -19.73
C ILE A 35 -18.32 -26.68 -18.85
N ALA A 36 -18.82 -27.79 -19.40
CA ALA A 36 -19.65 -28.73 -18.66
C ALA A 36 -18.90 -29.33 -17.46
N ALA A 37 -17.66 -29.77 -17.64
CA ALA A 37 -16.85 -30.34 -16.56
C ALA A 37 -16.62 -29.33 -15.42
N HIS A 38 -16.25 -28.09 -15.75
CA HIS A 38 -16.06 -27.04 -14.76
C HIS A 38 -17.36 -26.69 -14.02
N LYS A 39 -18.48 -26.64 -14.75
CA LYS A 39 -19.80 -26.45 -14.15
C LYS A 39 -20.13 -27.56 -13.15
N THR A 40 -19.93 -28.82 -13.51
CA THR A 40 -20.16 -29.96 -12.60
C THR A 40 -19.33 -29.88 -11.33
N VAL A 41 -18.04 -29.53 -11.43
CA VAL A 41 -17.19 -29.34 -10.25
C VAL A 41 -17.71 -28.21 -9.38
N ARG A 42 -18.05 -27.06 -9.97
CA ARG A 42 -18.54 -25.90 -9.24
C ARG A 42 -19.88 -26.18 -8.54
N ASP A 43 -20.81 -26.83 -9.23
CA ASP A 43 -22.13 -27.16 -8.69
C ASP A 43 -22.00 -28.17 -7.52
N ARG A 44 -21.09 -29.15 -7.63
CA ARG A 44 -20.76 -30.07 -6.53
C ARG A 44 -20.15 -29.34 -5.32
N LEU A 45 -19.29 -28.36 -5.53
CA LEU A 45 -18.73 -27.58 -4.42
C LEU A 45 -19.78 -26.65 -3.81
N ALA A 46 -20.69 -26.10 -4.61
CA ALA A 46 -21.80 -25.28 -4.14
C ALA A 46 -22.80 -26.08 -3.29
N SER A 47 -22.95 -27.39 -3.54
CA SER A 47 -23.83 -28.28 -2.76
C SER A 47 -23.26 -28.66 -1.37
N GLY A 48 -22.19 -28.01 -0.91
CA GLY A 48 -21.61 -28.25 0.42
C GLY A 48 -20.68 -29.46 0.51
N ALA A 49 -20.14 -29.97 -0.61
CA ALA A 49 -19.15 -31.04 -0.57
C ALA A 49 -17.87 -30.59 0.18
N ASP A 50 -17.39 -31.41 1.10
CA ASP A 50 -16.31 -31.04 2.05
C ASP A 50 -15.27 -32.15 2.28
N ARG A 51 -15.10 -33.08 1.33
CA ARG A 51 -13.98 -34.03 1.42
C ARG A 51 -12.65 -33.28 1.21
N PRO A 52 -11.49 -33.84 1.61
CA PRO A 52 -10.19 -33.21 1.37
C PRO A 52 -9.95 -32.80 -0.10
N ILE A 53 -10.45 -33.62 -1.04
CA ILE A 53 -10.40 -33.30 -2.48
C ILE A 53 -11.27 -32.11 -2.86
N ASP A 54 -12.41 -31.92 -2.19
CA ASP A 54 -13.32 -30.80 -2.42
C ASP A 54 -12.71 -29.49 -1.88
N GLN A 55 -12.05 -29.55 -0.71
CA GLN A 55 -11.29 -28.42 -0.16
C GLN A 55 -10.10 -28.03 -1.06
N ALA A 56 -9.35 -29.02 -1.55
CA ALA A 56 -8.29 -28.78 -2.53
C ALA A 56 -8.83 -28.14 -3.81
N ALA A 57 -9.98 -28.60 -4.31
CA ALA A 57 -10.63 -28.02 -5.48
C ALA A 57 -11.08 -26.57 -5.24
N ARG A 58 -11.63 -26.24 -4.05
CA ARG A 58 -11.96 -24.85 -3.68
C ARG A 58 -10.73 -23.95 -3.71
N ARG A 59 -9.63 -24.41 -3.13
CA ARG A 59 -8.35 -23.66 -3.14
C ARG A 59 -7.86 -23.40 -4.56
N LEU A 60 -7.91 -24.42 -5.42
CA LEU A 60 -7.53 -24.26 -6.83
C LEU A 60 -8.45 -23.29 -7.58
N LEU A 61 -9.76 -23.31 -7.31
CA LEU A 61 -10.70 -22.35 -7.90
C LEU A 61 -10.41 -20.91 -7.47
N SER A 62 -10.10 -20.68 -6.19
CA SER A 62 -9.70 -19.36 -5.69
C SER A 62 -8.45 -18.84 -6.40
N LEU A 63 -7.42 -19.68 -6.55
CA LEU A 63 -6.18 -19.33 -7.25
C LEU A 63 -6.43 -18.93 -8.72
N MET A 64 -7.38 -19.59 -9.38
CA MET A 64 -7.70 -19.37 -10.80
C MET A 64 -8.63 -18.18 -11.03
N ALA A 65 -9.48 -17.85 -10.05
CA ALA A 65 -10.44 -16.76 -10.14
C ALA A 65 -9.78 -15.38 -10.01
N GLU A 66 -8.80 -15.25 -9.14
CA GLU A 66 -8.07 -14.00 -8.86
C GLU A 66 -6.54 -14.24 -8.91
N PRO A 67 -5.98 -14.63 -10.07
CA PRO A 67 -4.57 -15.00 -10.19
C PRO A 67 -3.61 -13.88 -9.77
N GLU A 68 -4.01 -12.62 -9.93
CA GLU A 68 -3.24 -11.45 -9.51
C GLU A 68 -3.06 -11.34 -7.99
N ARG A 69 -3.96 -11.94 -7.20
CA ARG A 69 -3.84 -11.95 -5.73
C ARG A 69 -2.89 -13.02 -5.23
N HIS A 70 -2.45 -13.92 -6.10
CA HIS A 70 -1.69 -15.11 -5.74
C HIS A 70 -0.41 -15.26 -6.58
N ASP A 71 -0.06 -14.23 -7.34
CA ASP A 71 1.11 -14.18 -8.21
C ASP A 71 2.44 -14.27 -7.45
N HIS A 72 2.45 -13.95 -6.17
CA HIS A 72 3.59 -14.04 -5.25
C HIS A 72 3.75 -15.42 -4.60
N ASP A 73 2.80 -16.34 -4.79
CA ASP A 73 2.92 -17.70 -4.25
C ASP A 73 4.14 -18.41 -4.86
N PRO A 74 5.03 -19.03 -4.05
CA PRO A 74 6.27 -19.60 -4.56
C PRO A 74 6.06 -20.82 -5.45
N VAL A 75 4.94 -21.54 -5.31
CA VAL A 75 4.63 -22.77 -6.05
C VAL A 75 3.74 -22.45 -7.26
N HIS A 76 2.66 -21.71 -7.04
CA HIS A 76 1.62 -21.45 -8.03
C HIS A 76 1.84 -20.13 -8.79
N GLY A 77 2.51 -19.15 -8.18
CA GLY A 77 2.71 -17.82 -8.74
C GLY A 77 3.29 -17.80 -10.16
N PRO A 78 4.36 -18.57 -10.48
CA PRO A 78 4.88 -18.64 -11.85
C PRO A 78 3.83 -19.07 -12.89
N PHE A 79 2.98 -20.04 -12.54
CA PHE A 79 1.91 -20.52 -13.43
C PHE A 79 0.78 -19.50 -13.58
N LEU A 80 0.40 -18.83 -12.49
CA LEU A 80 -0.63 -17.80 -12.50
C LEU A 80 -0.20 -16.56 -13.30
N ARG A 81 1.06 -16.13 -13.20
CA ARG A 81 1.62 -15.06 -14.03
C ARG A 81 1.58 -15.41 -15.52
N GLU A 82 1.97 -16.64 -15.88
CA GLU A 82 1.90 -17.11 -17.26
C GLU A 82 0.45 -17.18 -17.77
N GLN A 83 -0.49 -17.62 -16.92
CA GLN A 83 -1.91 -17.62 -17.25
C GLN A 83 -2.42 -16.19 -17.54
N MET A 84 -2.09 -15.22 -16.68
CA MET A 84 -2.43 -13.81 -16.90
C MET A 84 -1.79 -13.26 -18.18
N ARG A 85 -0.56 -13.68 -18.50
CA ARG A 85 0.14 -13.30 -19.73
C ARG A 85 -0.60 -13.79 -20.97
N ARG A 86 -1.01 -15.06 -20.99
CA ARG A 86 -1.77 -15.65 -22.11
C ARG A 86 -3.15 -15.03 -22.28
N LEU A 87 -3.79 -14.62 -21.19
CA LEU A 87 -5.06 -13.90 -21.22
C LEU A 87 -4.91 -12.44 -21.72
N GLY A 88 -3.69 -11.94 -21.90
CA GLY A 88 -3.46 -10.51 -22.18
C GLY A 88 -3.78 -9.60 -21.00
N VAL A 89 -4.03 -10.17 -19.82
CA VAL A 89 -4.26 -9.45 -18.55
C VAL A 89 -2.94 -8.94 -17.96
N SER A 90 -1.82 -9.57 -18.31
CA SER A 90 -0.45 -9.20 -17.85
C SER A 90 0.07 -7.85 -18.35
N ALA A 91 -0.75 -7.03 -19.03
CA ALA A 91 -0.34 -5.72 -19.54
C ALA A 91 -1.13 -4.54 -18.95
N ARG A 92 -1.77 -4.69 -17.78
CA ARG A 92 -2.18 -3.50 -16.99
C ARG A 92 -1.12 -3.02 -16.00
N ASN A 93 -0.04 -3.77 -15.84
CA ASN A 93 1.13 -3.37 -15.06
C ASN A 93 2.27 -2.92 -15.99
N LYS A 94 1.99 -2.10 -17.01
CA LYS A 94 3.02 -1.11 -17.34
C LYS A 94 3.16 -0.29 -16.08
N ALA A 95 4.31 -0.33 -15.42
CA ALA A 95 4.62 0.62 -14.36
C ALA A 95 4.28 1.99 -14.94
N SER A 96 3.24 2.67 -14.43
CA SER A 96 2.80 3.91 -15.04
C SER A 96 3.97 4.86 -14.94
N THR A 97 4.53 5.25 -16.08
CA THR A 97 5.63 6.20 -16.08
C THR A 97 5.07 7.55 -15.68
N GLN A 98 5.93 8.43 -15.15
CA GLN A 98 5.50 9.79 -14.85
C GLN A 98 4.89 10.49 -16.09
N ALA A 99 5.39 10.17 -17.29
CA ALA A 99 4.84 10.65 -18.55
C ALA A 99 3.39 10.15 -18.80
N ASP A 100 3.07 8.91 -18.45
CA ASP A 100 1.70 8.38 -18.58
C ASP A 100 0.73 9.11 -17.64
N VAL A 101 1.19 9.43 -16.42
CA VAL A 101 0.42 10.20 -15.44
C VAL A 101 0.19 11.62 -15.94
N GLU A 102 1.24 12.29 -16.43
CA GLU A 102 1.15 13.64 -16.99
C GLU A 102 0.22 13.70 -18.20
N ALA A 103 0.27 12.70 -19.09
CA ALA A 103 -0.63 12.56 -20.23
C ALA A 103 -2.09 12.37 -19.79
N ALA A 104 -2.35 11.54 -18.76
CA ALA A 104 -3.69 11.35 -18.21
C ALA A 104 -4.26 12.65 -17.59
N PHE A 105 -3.43 13.42 -16.89
CA PHE A 105 -3.82 14.73 -16.37
C PHE A 105 -4.04 15.75 -17.48
N ALA A 106 -3.21 15.75 -18.53
CA ALA A 106 -3.39 16.63 -19.70
C ALA A 106 -4.70 16.30 -20.44
N ALA A 107 -4.97 15.02 -20.68
CA ALA A 107 -6.23 14.56 -21.27
C ALA A 107 -7.45 14.92 -20.40
N SER A 108 -7.33 14.82 -19.08
CA SER A 108 -8.40 15.21 -18.15
C SER A 108 -8.64 16.73 -18.11
N ARG A 109 -7.59 17.54 -18.30
CA ARG A 109 -7.71 19.00 -18.43
C ARG A 109 -8.28 19.44 -19.77
N ALA A 110 -7.97 18.71 -20.84
CA ALA A 110 -8.45 18.97 -22.19
C ALA A 110 -9.88 18.49 -22.43
N ARG A 111 -10.38 17.55 -21.60
CA ARG A 111 -11.80 17.21 -21.59
C ARG A 111 -12.61 18.41 -21.11
N GLU A 112 -13.64 18.78 -21.87
CA GLU A 112 -14.60 19.78 -21.43
C GLU A 112 -15.20 19.37 -20.09
N LYS A 113 -15.24 20.31 -19.15
CA LYS A 113 -15.81 20.13 -17.80
C LYS A 113 -17.35 20.11 -17.82
N GLY A 114 -17.95 19.49 -18.84
CA GLY A 114 -19.36 19.12 -18.83
C GLY A 114 -19.52 17.89 -17.96
N GLY A 115 -19.76 18.08 -16.66
CA GLY A 115 -19.92 16.97 -15.72
C GLY A 115 -21.10 16.08 -16.12
N VAL A 116 -20.94 14.77 -16.04
CA VAL A 116 -22.06 13.82 -16.13
C VAL A 116 -23.17 14.21 -15.13
N ILE A 117 -22.79 14.74 -13.96
CA ILE A 117 -23.72 15.28 -12.96
C ILE A 117 -24.45 16.54 -13.44
N ALA A 118 -23.85 17.40 -14.28
CA ALA A 118 -24.58 18.51 -14.90
C ALA A 118 -25.61 18.00 -15.92
N SER A 119 -25.29 16.92 -16.65
CA SER A 119 -26.21 16.27 -17.59
C SER A 119 -27.31 15.43 -16.92
N ALA A 120 -27.06 14.94 -15.70
CA ALA A 120 -27.99 14.12 -14.91
C ALA A 120 -28.80 14.94 -13.90
N GLY A 121 -28.21 16.00 -13.34
CA GLY A 121 -28.85 16.92 -12.39
C GLY A 121 -29.99 17.71 -13.02
N ASN A 122 -29.92 17.97 -14.34
CA ASN A 122 -31.01 18.58 -15.10
C ASN A 122 -32.14 17.60 -15.50
N ARG A 123 -32.11 16.34 -15.04
CA ARG A 123 -33.18 15.34 -15.27
C ARG A 123 -34.08 15.11 -14.06
N LEU A 124 -33.66 15.51 -12.87
CA LEU A 124 -34.63 15.69 -11.79
C LEU A 124 -35.35 17.00 -12.09
N GLY A 125 -36.68 16.93 -12.16
CA GLY A 125 -37.52 18.11 -12.42
C GLY A 125 -37.42 19.18 -11.34
N ASP A 126 -38.35 20.11 -11.34
CA ASP A 126 -38.36 21.26 -10.42
C ASP A 126 -38.06 20.84 -8.97
N THR A 127 -37.17 21.59 -8.32
CA THR A 127 -36.88 21.41 -6.90
C THR A 127 -38.19 21.48 -6.11
N PRO A 128 -38.54 20.46 -5.31
CA PRO A 128 -39.77 20.52 -4.53
C PRO A 128 -39.73 21.73 -3.60
N GLU A 129 -40.86 22.41 -3.45
CA GLU A 129 -40.98 23.50 -2.48
C GLU A 129 -40.51 23.03 -1.10
N ALA A 130 -39.87 23.91 -0.33
CA ALA A 130 -39.23 23.56 0.94
C ALA A 130 -40.18 22.83 1.91
N VAL A 131 -41.48 23.11 1.83
CA VAL A 131 -42.52 22.46 2.62
C VAL A 131 -42.74 21.00 2.20
N ALA A 132 -42.75 20.71 0.90
CA ALA A 132 -42.90 19.36 0.37
C ALA A 132 -41.67 18.49 0.68
N ALA A 133 -40.47 19.06 0.57
CA ALA A 133 -39.24 18.38 0.96
C ALA A 133 -39.22 18.03 2.46
N ARG A 134 -39.74 18.92 3.31
CA ARG A 134 -39.85 18.66 4.77
C ARG A 134 -40.81 17.51 5.09
N LYS A 135 -41.99 17.53 4.48
CA LYS A 135 -42.99 16.46 4.67
C LYS A 135 -42.47 15.11 4.19
N LEU A 136 -41.82 15.07 3.03
CA LEU A 136 -41.18 13.85 2.54
C LEU A 136 -40.08 13.36 3.49
N GLY A 137 -39.28 14.27 4.06
CA GLY A 137 -38.28 13.93 5.06
C GLY A 137 -38.90 13.34 6.34
N GLU A 138 -40.00 13.91 6.81
CA GLU A 138 -40.73 13.42 7.99
C GLU A 138 -41.45 12.08 7.73
N GLU A 139 -41.91 11.81 6.49
CA GLU A 139 -42.57 10.56 6.11
C GLU A 139 -41.59 9.42 5.81
N VAL A 140 -40.44 9.71 5.20
CA VAL A 140 -39.45 8.70 4.78
C VAL A 140 -38.52 8.33 5.93
N PHE A 141 -38.21 9.28 6.80
CA PHE A 141 -37.30 9.06 7.91
C PHE A 141 -38.07 9.02 9.22
N ASP A 142 -38.29 7.81 9.73
CA ASP A 142 -38.82 7.59 11.07
C ASP A 142 -37.77 8.05 12.11
N PRO A 143 -38.05 9.08 12.93
CA PRO A 143 -37.11 9.60 13.91
C PRO A 143 -36.73 8.56 14.98
N GLU A 144 -37.51 7.49 15.16
CA GLU A 144 -37.20 6.38 16.07
C GLU A 144 -36.21 5.37 15.45
N GLN A 145 -36.12 5.30 14.11
CA GLN A 145 -35.18 4.44 13.38
C GLN A 145 -33.85 5.13 13.07
N ILE A 146 -33.83 6.47 13.12
CA ILE A 146 -32.59 7.23 13.13
C ILE A 146 -31.97 7.07 14.51
N ASN A 147 -31.10 6.08 14.66
CA ASN A 147 -30.33 5.83 15.89
C ASN A 147 -29.90 7.17 16.53
N ALA A 148 -30.53 7.55 17.65
CA ALA A 148 -30.14 8.74 18.42
C ALA A 148 -28.67 8.68 18.89
N ASP A 149 -28.09 7.48 18.88
CA ASP A 149 -26.71 7.17 19.21
C ASP A 149 -25.73 7.40 18.05
N ALA A 150 -26.21 7.56 16.81
CA ALA A 150 -25.41 8.07 15.69
C ALA A 150 -25.25 9.60 15.84
N ARG A 151 -24.74 10.03 17.00
CA ARG A 151 -24.39 11.42 17.26
C ARG A 151 -23.38 11.83 16.20
N ARG A 152 -23.71 12.85 15.40
CA ARG A 152 -22.72 13.56 14.59
C ARG A 152 -21.49 13.80 15.46
N THR A 153 -20.32 13.31 15.04
CA THR A 153 -19.08 13.51 15.79
C THR A 153 -18.85 15.00 15.92
N VAL A 154 -18.92 15.53 17.15
CA VAL A 154 -18.66 16.93 17.45
C VAL A 154 -17.13 17.12 17.41
N PRO A 155 -16.56 17.83 16.43
CA PRO A 155 -15.10 17.88 16.24
C PRO A 155 -14.33 18.50 17.41
N SER A 156 -15.02 19.27 18.27
CA SER A 156 -14.44 19.92 19.44
C SER A 156 -14.31 19.02 20.68
N ARG A 157 -14.84 17.79 20.64
CA ARG A 157 -14.62 16.83 21.73
C ARG A 157 -13.37 15.99 21.44
N PRO A 158 -12.47 15.81 22.43
CA PRO A 158 -11.33 14.91 22.28
C PRO A 158 -11.83 13.50 22.02
N ILE A 159 -11.33 12.89 20.95
CA ILE A 159 -11.66 11.52 20.54
C ILE A 159 -10.85 10.58 21.43
N ALA A 160 -11.53 9.64 22.09
CA ALA A 160 -10.85 8.61 22.88
C ALA A 160 -9.92 7.78 21.98
N ALA A 161 -8.71 7.51 22.45
CA ALA A 161 -7.78 6.64 21.75
C ALA A 161 -8.39 5.23 21.68
N VAL A 162 -8.56 4.72 20.46
CA VAL A 162 -9.03 3.36 20.22
C VAL A 162 -7.82 2.45 20.16
N ASP A 163 -7.89 1.29 20.82
CA ASP A 163 -6.87 0.26 20.70
C ASP A 163 -6.83 -0.29 19.26
N ARG A 164 -5.63 -0.29 18.68
CA ARG A 164 -5.38 -0.72 17.29
C ARG A 164 -4.41 -1.91 17.22
N SER A 165 -4.09 -2.51 18.36
CA SER A 165 -3.14 -3.63 18.45
C SER A 165 -3.58 -4.86 17.64
N ASP A 166 -4.88 -5.06 17.43
CA ASP A 166 -5.43 -6.19 16.66
C ASP A 166 -5.31 -6.03 15.13
N ARG A 167 -4.83 -4.90 14.62
CA ARG A 167 -4.67 -4.66 13.18
C ARG A 167 -3.38 -5.29 12.66
N LEU A 168 -3.49 -6.53 12.22
CA LEU A 168 -2.41 -7.25 11.56
C LEU A 168 -1.97 -6.52 10.27
N GLY A 169 -0.80 -5.88 10.30
CA GLY A 169 -0.17 -5.23 9.13
C GLY A 169 0.21 -3.75 9.32
N GLU A 170 -0.33 -3.07 10.34
CA GLU A 170 0.15 -1.76 10.77
C GLU A 170 1.17 -1.99 11.90
N ASP A 171 2.46 -1.68 11.69
CA ASP A 171 3.47 -1.67 12.78
C ASP A 171 3.66 -0.24 13.28
N PRO A 172 2.87 0.21 14.29
CA PRO A 172 2.92 1.57 14.78
C PRO A 172 4.25 1.92 15.43
N ALA A 173 4.99 0.92 15.95
CA ALA A 173 6.30 1.15 16.54
C ALA A 173 7.34 1.45 15.45
N LEU A 174 7.28 0.72 14.33
CA LEU A 174 8.13 0.99 13.16
C LEU A 174 7.79 2.35 12.53
N GLU A 175 6.50 2.67 12.35
CA GLU A 175 6.08 3.97 11.83
C GLU A 175 6.52 5.14 12.71
N ALA A 176 6.37 5.02 14.03
CA ALA A 176 6.82 6.03 14.99
C ALA A 176 8.35 6.24 14.91
N ARG A 177 9.12 5.16 14.75
CA ARG A 177 10.58 5.24 14.57
C ARG A 177 10.95 5.95 13.27
N ILE A 178 10.34 5.57 12.15
CA ILE A 178 10.60 6.20 10.84
C ILE A 178 10.20 7.68 10.86
N ALA A 179 9.07 8.02 11.49
CA ALA A 179 8.63 9.41 11.63
C ALA A 179 9.57 10.23 12.52
N ALA A 180 10.06 9.65 13.62
CA ALA A 180 11.05 10.28 14.49
C ALA A 180 12.38 10.52 13.77
N GLU A 181 12.87 9.53 13.02
CA GLU A 181 14.08 9.64 12.20
C GLU A 181 13.94 10.72 11.12
N ARG A 182 12.81 10.76 10.42
CA ARG A 182 12.52 11.83 9.44
C ARG A 182 12.50 13.21 10.07
N LYS A 183 11.84 13.35 11.23
CA LYS A 183 11.75 14.63 11.94
C LYS A 183 13.12 15.08 12.46
N ALA A 184 13.96 14.15 12.92
CA ALA A 184 15.33 14.43 13.31
C ALA A 184 16.20 14.81 12.09
N ALA A 185 15.94 14.24 10.91
CA ALA A 185 16.62 14.59 9.67
C ALA A 185 16.17 15.96 9.09
N GLU A 186 14.92 16.34 9.30
CA GLU A 186 14.36 17.65 8.94
C GLU A 186 14.75 18.75 9.93
N GLU A 187 15.26 18.40 11.12
CA GLU A 187 15.73 19.37 12.09
C GLU A 187 16.86 20.21 11.49
N PRO A 188 16.77 21.55 11.51
CA PRO A 188 17.62 22.39 10.68
C PRO A 188 19.08 22.24 11.10
N VAL A 189 19.85 21.61 10.22
CA VAL A 189 21.31 21.41 10.30
C VAL A 189 22.06 22.69 10.73
N GLY A 190 21.50 23.87 10.44
CA GLY A 190 22.05 25.16 10.86
C GLY A 190 22.15 25.38 12.37
N ARG A 191 21.22 24.87 13.19
CA ARG A 191 21.29 25.00 14.67
C ARG A 191 22.31 24.04 15.30
N LEU A 192 22.52 22.88 14.68
CA LEU A 192 23.46 21.86 15.18
C LEU A 192 24.91 22.17 14.80
N LYS A 193 25.15 22.86 13.68
CA LYS A 193 26.49 23.26 13.23
C LYS A 193 27.27 24.04 14.28
N THR A 194 26.65 25.05 14.90
CA THR A 194 27.31 25.89 15.91
C THR A 194 27.66 25.12 17.18
N VAL A 195 26.82 24.15 17.56
CA VAL A 195 27.06 23.28 18.73
C VAL A 195 28.21 22.31 18.45
N VAL A 196 28.25 21.71 17.26
CA VAL A 196 29.31 20.78 16.85
C VAL A 196 30.65 21.52 16.68
N GLU A 197 30.65 22.71 16.07
CA GLU A 197 31.85 23.55 15.92
C GLU A 197 32.41 23.95 17.28
N LYS A 198 31.55 24.39 18.21
CA LYS A 198 31.97 24.74 19.58
C LYS A 198 32.59 23.54 20.31
N ALA A 199 31.94 22.37 20.25
CA ALA A 199 32.48 21.15 20.85
C ALA A 199 33.83 20.74 20.24
N HIS A 200 34.02 20.94 18.93
CA HIS A 200 35.29 20.62 18.26
C HIS A 200 36.42 21.57 18.65
N ILE A 201 36.12 22.86 18.80
CA ILE A 201 37.10 23.87 19.26
C ILE A 201 37.50 23.58 20.71
N GLU A 202 36.54 23.35 21.61
CA GLU A 202 36.81 23.00 23.01
C GLU A 202 37.65 21.72 23.13
N GLY A 203 37.32 20.69 22.35
CA GLY A 203 38.12 19.45 22.31
C GLY A 203 39.53 19.65 21.75
N SER A 204 39.73 20.63 20.85
CA SER A 204 41.05 20.96 20.31
C SER A 204 41.89 21.78 21.27
N ILE A 205 41.27 22.64 22.09
CA ILE A 205 41.94 23.38 23.16
C ILE A 205 42.43 22.40 24.24
N LYS A 206 41.56 21.52 24.73
CA LYS A 206 41.94 20.50 25.74
C LYS A 206 43.09 19.61 25.27
N ARG A 207 43.12 19.24 23.99
CA ARG A 207 44.23 18.46 23.40
C ARG A 207 45.55 19.23 23.39
N ARG A 208 45.51 20.55 23.13
CA ARG A 208 46.72 21.39 23.20
C ARG A 208 47.20 21.58 24.63
N GLU A 209 46.29 21.79 25.57
CA GLU A 209 46.64 21.91 27.00
C GLU A 209 47.26 20.62 27.53
N ALA A 210 46.68 19.46 27.18
CA ALA A 210 47.24 18.16 27.55
C ALA A 210 48.63 17.94 26.91
N LEU A 211 48.83 18.33 25.65
CA LEU A 211 50.13 18.23 24.99
C LEU A 211 51.16 19.18 25.61
N GLY A 212 50.75 20.40 25.98
CA GLY A 212 51.59 21.35 26.69
C GLY A 212 52.08 20.81 28.03
N GLY A 213 51.17 20.25 28.84
CA GLY A 213 51.53 19.63 30.11
C GLY A 213 52.52 18.46 29.96
N LEU A 214 52.36 17.64 28.92
CA LEU A 214 53.33 16.57 28.62
C LEU A 214 54.70 17.10 28.17
N LEU A 215 54.74 18.21 27.44
CA LEU A 215 56.00 18.83 27.03
C LEU A 215 56.73 19.49 28.22
N ASP A 216 55.98 20.10 29.13
CA ASP A 216 56.53 20.68 30.37
C ASP A 216 57.12 19.57 31.26
N GLU A 217 56.43 18.43 31.39
CA GLU A 217 56.91 17.25 32.13
C GLU A 217 58.19 16.66 31.50
N VAL A 218 58.28 16.61 30.17
CA VAL A 218 59.51 16.21 29.48
C VAL A 218 60.63 17.24 29.68
N GLY A 219 60.30 18.53 29.71
CA GLY A 219 61.24 19.61 30.00
C GLY A 219 61.86 19.48 31.38
N SER A 220 61.04 19.27 32.42
CA SER A 220 61.54 19.09 33.79
C SER A 220 62.43 17.85 33.92
N LEU A 221 62.11 16.75 33.23
CA LEU A 221 62.96 15.55 33.23
C LEU A 221 64.31 15.78 32.55
N LEU A 222 64.38 16.63 31.52
CA LEU A 222 65.63 16.98 30.87
C LEU A 222 66.49 17.92 31.75
N GLU A 223 65.85 18.86 32.44
CA GLU A 223 66.54 19.73 33.41
C GLU A 223 67.11 18.92 34.59
N GLU A 224 66.35 17.98 35.16
CA GLU A 224 66.84 17.07 36.20
C GLU A 224 68.03 16.20 35.71
N LEU A 225 68.02 15.77 34.45
CA LEU A 225 69.11 15.00 33.86
C LEU A 225 70.37 15.85 33.63
N ASP A 226 70.22 17.12 33.26
CA ASP A 226 71.35 18.04 33.08
C ASP A 226 71.95 18.46 34.44
N GLU A 227 71.13 18.70 35.47
CA GLU A 227 71.59 18.96 36.85
C GLU A 227 72.37 17.76 37.42
N HIS A 228 71.89 16.53 37.21
CA HIS A 228 72.61 15.32 37.61
C HIS A 228 73.91 15.08 36.83
N ARG A 229 74.07 15.70 35.66
CA ARG A 229 75.29 15.60 34.87
C ARG A 229 76.34 16.63 35.29
N GLU A 230 75.92 17.78 35.82
CA GLU A 230 76.82 18.80 36.39
C GLU A 230 77.34 18.43 37.80
N GLU A 231 76.65 17.56 38.55
CA GLU A 231 77.12 17.08 39.86
C GLU A 231 78.17 15.94 39.79
N VAL A 232 78.43 15.38 38.60
CA VAL A 232 79.30 14.20 38.40
C VAL A 232 80.66 14.55 37.75
N ASP A 233 80.87 15.81 37.34
CA ASP A 233 82.18 16.37 36.93
C ASP A 233 82.83 17.21 38.06
#